data_AF-A0AA51L410-F1
#
_entry.id   AF-A0AA51L410-F1
#
_cell.length_a   1.000
_cell.length_b   1.000
_cell.length_c   1.000
_cell.angle_alpha   90.00
_cell.angle_beta   90.00
_cell.angle_gamma   90.00
#
_symmetry.space_group_name_H-M   'P 1'
#
loop_
_entity.id
_entity.type
_entity.pdbx_description
1 polymer ?
#
loop_
_entity_poly.entity_id
_entity_poly.type
_entity_poly.pdbx_seq_one_letter_code
_entity_poly.pdbx_strand_id
1 'polypeptide(L)'
;MHVFITFMNEYGYLVLFLALFLGILAVPLPIEAMMGYAGLLAFQGQMNWMAAILSAGLGGAAGMFAAYWVGYKLGMPFFEKYGRASI
;
A
#
# COMPACT_ATOMS: atom_id res chain seq x y z
N MET A 1 19.67 -1.69 -9.88
CA MET A 1 19.71 -0.64 -8.84
C MET A 1 19.47 0.79 -9.36
N HIS A 2 19.50 1.08 -10.67
CA HIS A 2 19.27 2.44 -11.19
C HIS A 2 17.79 2.78 -11.46
N VAL A 3 16.97 1.81 -11.87
CA VAL A 3 15.56 2.05 -12.26
C VAL A 3 14.70 2.57 -11.10
N PHE A 4 14.94 2.07 -9.88
CA PHE A 4 14.20 2.48 -8.67
C PHE A 4 14.42 3.95 -8.30
N ILE A 5 15.63 4.48 -8.52
CA ILE A 5 15.97 5.86 -8.15
C ILE A 5 15.36 6.84 -9.15
N THR A 6 15.37 6.52 -10.45
CA THR A 6 14.73 7.35 -11.49
C THR A 6 13.21 7.39 -11.32
N PHE A 7 12.57 6.23 -11.03
CA PHE A 7 11.13 6.18 -10.75
C PHE A 7 10.74 6.88 -9.45
N MET A 8 11.58 6.88 -8.42
CA MET A 8 11.32 7.65 -7.20
C MET A 8 11.46 9.17 -7.42
N ASN A 9 12.31 9.60 -8.34
CA ASN A 9 12.52 11.01 -8.63
C ASN A 9 11.39 11.61 -9.50
N GLU A 10 10.84 10.84 -10.45
CA GLU A 10 9.70 11.28 -11.28
C GLU A 10 8.32 10.85 -10.75
N TYR A 11 8.23 9.71 -10.07
CA TYR A 11 6.98 9.06 -9.62
C TYR A 11 6.99 8.63 -8.15
N GLY A 12 7.84 9.20 -7.29
CA GLY A 12 7.99 8.80 -5.88
C GLY A 12 6.68 8.74 -5.10
N TYR A 13 5.76 9.66 -5.36
CA TYR A 13 4.41 9.67 -4.80
C TYR A 13 3.56 8.48 -5.23
N LEU A 14 3.62 8.12 -6.52
CA LEU A 14 2.83 7.03 -7.09
C LEU A 14 3.38 5.66 -6.67
N VAL A 15 4.71 5.53 -6.58
CA VAL A 15 5.36 4.34 -6.03
C VAL A 15 4.99 4.15 -4.56
N LEU A 16 5.01 5.23 -3.76
CA LEU A 16 4.60 5.18 -2.36
C LEU A 16 3.12 4.78 -2.20
N PHE A 17 2.25 5.33 -3.04
CA PHE A 17 0.83 4.97 -3.10
C PHE A 17 0.65 3.48 -3.42
N LEU A 18 1.29 2.98 -4.49
CA LEU A 18 1.16 1.58 -4.91
C LEU A 18 1.78 0.62 -3.90
N ALA A 19 2.90 0.98 -3.28
CA ALA A 19 3.54 0.17 -2.25
C ALA A 19 2.59 -0.08 -1.07
N LEU A 20 1.90 0.96 -0.57
CA LEU A 20 0.93 0.81 0.50
C LEU A 20 -0.35 0.12 0.05
N PHE A 21 -0.84 0.45 -1.14
CA PHE A 21 -2.01 -0.21 -1.71
C PHE A 21 -1.81 -1.73 -1.82
N LEU A 22 -0.69 -2.16 -2.40
CA LEU A 22 -0.36 -3.57 -2.59
C LEU A 22 0.02 -4.26 -1.26
N GLY A 23 0.69 -3.55 -0.35
CA GLY A 23 1.00 -4.07 0.98
C GLY A 23 -0.26 -4.46 1.76
N ILE A 24 -1.33 -3.65 1.68
CA ILE A 24 -2.61 -3.96 2.33
C ILE A 24 -3.34 -5.12 1.63
N LEU A 25 -3.15 -5.30 0.33
CA LEU A 25 -3.67 -6.44 -0.43
C LEU A 25 -2.90 -7.76 -0.17
N ALA A 26 -2.09 -7.81 0.89
CA ALA A 26 -1.26 -8.96 1.30
C ALA A 26 -0.18 -9.36 0.27
N VAL A 27 0.24 -8.44 -0.60
CA VAL A 27 1.44 -8.65 -1.41
C VAL A 27 2.66 -8.51 -0.49
N PRO A 28 3.56 -9.52 -0.42
CA PRO A 28 4.76 -9.46 0.41
C PRO A 28 5.76 -8.47 -0.21
N LEU A 29 5.56 -7.19 0.09
CA LEU A 29 6.44 -6.09 -0.29
C LEU A 29 7.07 -5.49 0.99
N PRO A 30 8.34 -5.07 0.93
CA PRO A 30 9.01 -4.41 2.05
C PRO A 30 8.53 -2.95 2.17
N ILE A 31 7.30 -2.76 2.64
CA ILE A 31 6.66 -1.44 2.73
C ILE A 31 7.38 -0.49 3.69
N GLU A 32 7.94 -1.00 4.79
CA GLU A 32 8.68 -0.18 5.74
C GLU A 32 9.97 0.37 5.13
N ALA A 33 10.66 -0.41 4.30
CA ALA A 33 11.85 0.05 3.59
C ALA A 33 11.52 1.15 2.57
N MET A 34 10.40 1.01 1.86
CA MET A 34 9.94 2.01 0.89
C MET A 34 9.50 3.32 1.57
N MET A 35 8.76 3.24 2.67
CA MET A 35 8.38 4.42 3.46
C MET A 35 9.60 5.11 4.09
N GLY A 36 10.55 4.32 4.62
CA GLY A 36 11.80 4.85 5.15
C GLY A 36 12.62 5.58 4.10
N TYR A 37 12.71 5.03 2.89
CA TYR A 37 13.39 5.67 1.77
C TYR A 37 12.67 6.95 1.31
N ALA A 38 11.33 6.93 1.21
CA ALA A 38 10.54 8.11 0.88
C ALA A 38 10.70 9.22 1.93
N GLY A 39 10.79 8.87 3.21
CA GLY A 39 11.09 9.82 4.30
C GLY A 39 12.49 10.41 4.18
N LEU A 40 13.47 9.62 3.75
CA LEU A 40 14.84 10.08 3.52
C LEU A 40 14.91 11.04 2.31
N LEU A 41 14.18 10.77 1.22
CA LEU A 41 14.03 11.71 0.10
C LEU A 41 13.34 13.00 0.50
N ALA A 42 12.32 12.92 1.35
CA ALA A 42 11.63 14.09 1.87
C ALA A 42 12.55 14.95 2.74
N PHE A 43 13.38 14.33 3.57
CA PHE A 43 14.39 15.01 4.37
C PHE A 43 15.47 15.68 3.51
N GLN A 44 15.86 15.06 2.41
CA GLN A 44 16.81 15.63 1.43
C GLN A 44 16.22 16.74 0.54
N GLY A 45 14.93 17.05 0.70
CA GLY A 45 14.22 18.06 -0.10
C GLY A 45 13.93 17.63 -1.54
N GLN A 46 14.18 16.36 -1.89
CA GLN A 46 13.90 15.78 -3.21
C GLN A 46 12.42 15.44 -3.38
N MET A 47 11.67 15.33 -2.27
CA MET A 47 10.25 15.02 -2.27
C MET A 47 9.52 15.91 -1.25
N ASN A 48 8.40 16.52 -1.64
CA ASN A 48 7.55 17.23 -0.69
C ASN A 48 6.92 16.24 0.30
N TRP A 49 7.25 16.40 1.58
CA TRP A 49 6.77 15.58 2.69
C TRP A 49 5.24 15.58 2.81
N MET A 50 4.58 16.70 2.54
CA MET A 50 3.12 16.82 2.63
C MET A 50 2.44 15.96 1.55
N ALA A 51 2.94 16.04 0.32
CA ALA A 51 2.44 15.22 -0.79
C ALA A 51 2.75 13.73 -0.60
N ALA A 52 3.87 13.40 0.07
CA ALA A 52 4.23 12.04 0.42
C ALA A 52 3.22 11.43 1.41
N ILE A 53 2.88 12.18 2.47
CA ILE A 53 1.89 11.78 3.46
C ILE A 53 0.52 11.61 2.82
N LEU A 54 0.10 12.55 1.96
CA LEU A 54 -1.18 12.44 1.25
C LEU A 54 -1.21 11.21 0.34
N SER A 55 -0.14 10.96 -0.42
CA SER A 55 -0.07 9.81 -1.33
C SER A 55 -0.08 8.49 -0.57
N ALA A 56 0.66 8.39 0.54
CA ALA A 56 0.64 7.24 1.43
C ALA A 56 -0.75 7.03 2.05
N GLY A 57 -1.37 8.09 2.56
CA GLY A 57 -2.71 8.03 3.15
C GLY A 57 -3.77 7.56 2.15
N LEU A 58 -3.74 8.08 0.92
CA LEU A 58 -4.64 7.66 -0.15
C LEU A 58 -4.39 6.22 -0.59
N GLY A 59 -3.12 5.80 -0.67
CA GLY A 59 -2.76 4.41 -1.00
C GLY A 59 -3.25 3.42 0.04
N GLY A 60 -3.10 3.79 1.32
CA GLY A 60 -3.63 3.02 2.44
C GLY A 60 -5.15 2.94 2.45
N ALA A 61 -5.85 4.07 2.29
CA ALA A 61 -7.30 4.10 2.22
C ALA A 61 -7.83 3.26 1.06
N ALA A 62 -7.29 3.44 -0.15
CA ALA A 62 -7.66 2.65 -1.32
C ALA A 62 -7.38 1.16 -1.12
N GLY A 63 -6.24 0.82 -0.50
CA GLY A 63 -5.87 -0.55 -0.18
C GLY A 63 -6.86 -1.20 0.78
N MET A 64 -7.30 -0.47 1.82
CA MET A 64 -8.32 -0.95 2.75
C MET A 64 -9.68 -1.15 2.07
N PHE A 65 -10.12 -0.22 1.23
CA PHE A 65 -11.36 -0.38 0.46
C PHE A 65 -11.31 -1.59 -0.45
N ALA A 66 -10.20 -1.80 -1.16
CA ALA A 66 -10.01 -2.95 -2.04
C ALA A 66 -9.95 -4.25 -1.23
N ALA A 67 -9.18 -4.31 -0.14
CA ALA A 67 -9.10 -5.47 0.73
C ALA A 67 -10.46 -5.80 1.37
N TYR A 68 -11.22 -4.80 1.81
CA TYR A 68 -12.58 -4.97 2.31
C TYR A 68 -13.51 -5.53 1.23
N TRP A 69 -13.45 -5.00 0.00
CA TRP A 69 -14.27 -5.47 -1.10
C TRP A 69 -13.95 -6.92 -1.49
N VAL A 70 -12.66 -7.24 -1.58
CA VAL A 70 -12.16 -8.60 -1.85
C VAL A 70 -12.59 -9.54 -0.73
N GLY A 71 -12.40 -9.14 0.53
CA GLY A 71 -12.81 -9.90 1.71
C GLY A 71 -14.32 -10.05 1.84
N TYR A 72 -15.12 -9.06 1.45
CA TYR A 72 -16.57 -9.13 1.45
C TYR A 72 -17.08 -10.11 0.38
N LYS A 73 -16.51 -10.05 -0.83
CA LYS A 73 -16.93 -10.88 -1.97
C LYS A 73 -16.42 -12.33 -1.88
N LEU A 74 -15.20 -12.56 -1.37
CA LEU A 74 -14.69 -13.91 -1.11
C LEU A 74 -15.13 -14.47 0.26
N GLY A 75 -15.36 -13.61 1.25
CA GLY A 75 -15.67 -14.02 2.62
C GLY A 75 -17.08 -14.59 2.78
N MET A 76 -18.11 -13.98 2.18
CA MET A 76 -19.49 -14.52 2.27
C MET A 76 -19.60 -15.98 1.77
N PRO A 77 -19.09 -16.37 0.58
CA PRO A 77 -19.15 -17.76 0.15
C PRO A 77 -18.24 -18.70 0.96
N PHE A 78 -17.18 -18.19 1.62
CA PHE A 78 -16.31 -18.99 2.48
C PHE A 78 -16.93 -19.26 3.86
N PHE A 79 -17.60 -18.26 4.44
CA PHE A 79 -18.36 -18.41 5.69
C PHE A 79 -19.60 -19.29 5.52
N GLU A 80 -20.32 -19.24 4.39
CA GLU A 80 -21.43 -20.17 4.13
C GLU A 80 -20.95 -21.62 3.94
N LYS A 81 -19.75 -21.84 3.39
CA LYS A 81 -19.23 -23.18 3.09
C LYS A 81 -18.50 -23.83 4.28
N TYR A 82 -17.86 -23.05 5.15
CA TYR A 82 -17.07 -23.55 6.30
C TYR A 82 -17.60 -23.10 7.67
N GLY A 83 -18.58 -22.20 7.73
CA GLY A 83 -19.20 -21.71 8.96
C GLY A 83 -20.33 -22.59 9.51
N ARG A 84 -20.38 -23.89 9.18
CA ARG A 84 -21.21 -24.83 9.95
C ARG A 84 -20.56 -24.97 11.33
N ALA A 85 -21.10 -24.19 12.24
CA ALA A 85 -20.88 -24.26 13.67
C ALA A 85 -20.94 -25.72 14.14
N SER A 86 -19.80 -26.20 14.64
CA SER A 86 -19.76 -27.22 15.68
C SER A 86 -20.25 -26.54 16.97
N ILE A 87 -21.55 -26.57 17.21
CA ILE A 87 -22.15 -26.39 18.54
C ILE A 87 -22.78 -27.73 18.91
#